data_AF-A0A6I9QW92-F1
#
_entry.id   AF-A0A6I9QW92-F1
#
_cell.length_a   1.000
_cell.length_b   1.000
_cell.length_c   1.000
_cell.angle_alpha   90.00
_cell.angle_beta   90.00
_cell.angle_gamma   90.00
#
_symmetry.space_group_name_H-M   'P 1'
#
loop_
_entity.id
_entity.type
_entity.pdbx_description
1 polymer ?
#
loop_
_entity_poly.entity_id
_entity_poly.type
_entity_poly.pdbx_seq_one_letter_code
_entity_poly.pdbx_strand_id
1 'polypeptide(L)'
;MALPHSRPLYWGRASIRPSLPSLPISRARSSSNLRVTCSAAFPHPKFRRPYTTVLIVPTGVGASIGGFAGDALPVARTLASVADCVISHPNVGLVLDAGMEEELRIRHLQVADATRASLGLPIVEYMVTDAPLKVETWIDPKCGKSTGRIKHPDSLLRAVQTLVSHSHINAVAVVGRFPDDDMEDMEDYRLGKGVDSLAGVEAIISHLVVKEFQIPCAHAPAVSPIPLRTLLSPRSAAEELGYTFLPCVLAGLSCAPQYVTKKHGSLDSDCIAASNVDSVMLPADACGGDGALAFARSMTNNKPLIIAVQENETVLDDTPEKFGIEVVKVLNYWEAIGVIAAHKAGVNPKALKREGINNVRCLSMSSSNDRKASLPSALHDRVYSL
;
A
#
# COMPACT_ATOMS: atom_id res chain seq x y z
N MET A 1 15.79 -67.32 6.97
CA MET A 1 14.46 -67.04 6.39
C MET A 1 14.43 -65.57 6.04
N ALA A 2 14.63 -65.24 4.77
CA ALA A 2 14.73 -63.88 4.27
C ALA A 2 13.34 -63.37 3.86
N LEU A 3 12.99 -62.14 4.28
CA LEU A 3 11.87 -61.38 3.74
C LEU A 3 12.37 -59.95 3.44
N PRO A 4 11.91 -59.31 2.34
CA PRO A 4 12.69 -58.31 1.63
C PRO A 4 12.32 -56.86 1.96
N HIS A 5 13.30 -56.00 1.70
CA HIS A 5 13.29 -54.54 1.75
C HIS A 5 12.17 -53.88 0.93
N SER A 6 11.44 -52.94 1.55
CA SER A 6 10.59 -51.95 0.89
C SER A 6 11.39 -50.67 0.58
N ARG A 7 11.45 -50.31 -0.71
CA ARG A 7 12.06 -49.07 -1.24
C ARG A 7 11.02 -47.93 -1.30
N PRO A 8 11.44 -46.66 -1.27
CA PRO A 8 10.54 -45.50 -1.27
C PRO A 8 9.98 -45.18 -2.66
N LEU A 9 8.71 -44.72 -2.71
CA LEU A 9 8.03 -44.26 -3.92
C LEU A 9 8.60 -42.90 -4.38
N TYR A 10 9.21 -42.88 -5.56
CA TYR A 10 9.50 -41.68 -6.34
C TYR A 10 8.23 -41.21 -7.07
N TRP A 11 7.80 -39.97 -6.85
CA TRP A 11 6.81 -39.30 -7.70
C TRP A 11 7.53 -38.54 -8.82
N GLY A 12 7.57 -39.14 -10.02
CA GLY A 12 8.01 -38.49 -11.24
C GLY A 12 6.93 -37.55 -11.79
N ARG A 13 7.33 -36.33 -12.17
CA ARG A 13 6.48 -35.37 -12.90
C ARG A 13 6.14 -35.92 -14.29
N ALA A 14 4.88 -36.31 -14.52
CA ALA A 14 4.36 -36.58 -15.86
C ALA A 14 3.76 -35.29 -16.46
N SER A 15 4.32 -34.85 -17.59
CA SER A 15 3.77 -33.79 -18.43
C SER A 15 2.61 -34.36 -19.26
N ILE A 16 1.38 -33.94 -18.96
CA ILE A 16 0.19 -34.33 -19.73
C ILE A 16 -0.14 -33.21 -20.72
N ARG A 17 0.16 -33.42 -22.00
CA ARG A 17 -0.47 -32.69 -23.11
C ARG A 17 -1.76 -33.43 -23.47
N PRO A 18 -2.94 -32.80 -23.54
CA PRO A 18 -4.13 -33.50 -24.03
C PRO A 18 -4.11 -33.56 -25.56
N SER A 19 -4.01 -34.78 -26.11
CA SER A 19 -4.35 -35.09 -27.50
C SER A 19 -5.86 -35.30 -27.62
N LEU A 20 -6.54 -34.47 -28.41
CA LEU A 20 -7.97 -34.63 -28.72
C LEU A 20 -8.21 -35.84 -29.66
N PRO A 21 -9.22 -36.69 -29.41
CA PRO A 21 -9.70 -37.66 -30.39
C PRO A 21 -10.73 -37.02 -31.34
N SER A 22 -10.58 -37.28 -32.64
CA SER A 22 -11.52 -36.87 -33.69
C SER A 22 -12.70 -37.83 -33.78
N LEU A 23 -13.93 -37.32 -33.62
CA LEU A 23 -15.19 -38.04 -33.92
C LEU A 23 -15.97 -37.31 -35.04
N PRO A 24 -16.76 -38.04 -35.86
CA PRO A 24 -17.30 -37.53 -37.11
C PRO A 24 -18.51 -36.61 -36.92
N ILE A 25 -18.53 -35.54 -37.71
CA ILE A 25 -19.54 -34.47 -37.68
C ILE A 25 -20.81 -34.92 -38.42
N SER A 26 -21.93 -35.07 -37.70
CA SER A 26 -23.27 -35.09 -38.30
C SER A 26 -23.80 -33.66 -38.47
N ARG A 27 -24.14 -33.29 -39.70
CA ARG A 27 -24.73 -32.00 -40.07
C ARG A 27 -26.08 -31.78 -39.38
N ALA A 28 -26.14 -30.82 -38.45
CA ALA A 28 -27.35 -30.10 -38.12
C ALA A 28 -27.21 -28.64 -38.57
N ARG A 29 -28.11 -28.19 -39.44
CA ARG A 29 -28.20 -26.79 -39.91
C ARG A 29 -28.67 -25.92 -38.75
N SER A 30 -27.83 -25.00 -38.30
CA SER A 30 -28.24 -23.81 -37.54
C SER A 30 -27.63 -22.59 -38.22
N SER A 31 -28.52 -21.69 -38.66
CA SER A 31 -28.18 -20.41 -39.28
C SER A 31 -27.97 -19.36 -38.20
N SER A 32 -26.71 -19.11 -37.84
CA SER A 32 -26.28 -17.84 -37.24
C SER A 32 -24.81 -17.58 -37.59
N ASN A 33 -24.59 -16.88 -38.70
CA ASN A 33 -23.28 -16.36 -39.10
C ASN A 33 -22.91 -15.13 -38.25
N LEU A 34 -22.77 -15.30 -36.93
CA LEU A 34 -22.11 -14.30 -36.09
C LEU A 34 -20.60 -14.56 -36.11
N ARG A 35 -19.93 -14.01 -37.12
CA ARG A 35 -18.47 -13.82 -37.07
C ARG A 35 -18.19 -12.63 -36.15
N VAL A 36 -17.98 -12.90 -34.87
CA VAL A 36 -17.38 -11.93 -33.96
C VAL A 36 -15.90 -11.84 -34.34
N THR A 37 -15.52 -10.77 -35.03
CA THR A 37 -14.12 -10.42 -35.26
C THR A 37 -13.68 -9.56 -34.10
N CYS A 38 -12.97 -10.17 -33.14
CA CYS A 38 -12.30 -9.43 -32.08
C CYS A 38 -11.05 -8.80 -32.69
N SER A 39 -11.10 -7.52 -33.06
CA SER A 39 -9.86 -6.76 -33.20
C SER A 39 -9.36 -6.50 -31.78
N ALA A 40 -8.45 -7.34 -31.28
CA ALA A 40 -7.65 -6.99 -30.11
C ALA A 40 -6.65 -5.92 -30.54
N ALA A 41 -7.15 -4.72 -30.84
CA ALA A 41 -6.35 -3.52 -30.82
C ALA A 41 -6.02 -3.29 -29.34
N PHE A 42 -4.98 -3.94 -28.84
CA PHE A 42 -4.38 -3.55 -27.59
C PHE A 42 -4.05 -2.07 -27.73
N PRO A 43 -4.66 -1.17 -26.94
CA PRO A 43 -4.29 0.24 -27.01
C PRO A 43 -2.78 0.30 -26.79
N HIS A 44 -2.08 1.03 -27.66
CA HIS A 44 -0.70 1.36 -27.39
C HIS A 44 -0.64 1.91 -25.97
N PRO A 45 0.15 1.31 -25.07
CA PRO A 45 0.11 1.68 -23.67
C PRO A 45 0.44 3.17 -23.56
N LYS A 46 -0.48 3.96 -22.97
CA LYS A 46 -0.27 5.41 -22.74
C LYS A 46 1.06 5.64 -22.03
N PHE A 47 1.40 4.74 -21.11
CA PHE A 47 2.66 4.73 -20.39
C PHE A 47 3.67 3.87 -21.16
N ARG A 48 4.78 4.48 -21.61
CA ARG A 48 5.90 3.77 -22.26
C ARG A 48 6.79 2.99 -21.27
N ARG A 49 6.44 3.00 -19.98
CA ARG A 49 7.16 2.40 -18.85
C ARG A 49 6.17 1.71 -17.89
N PRO A 50 6.63 0.82 -16.99
CA PRO A 50 5.76 0.17 -16.00
C PRO A 50 4.89 1.16 -15.23
N TYR A 51 3.59 0.88 -15.12
CA TYR A 51 2.63 1.71 -14.38
C TYR A 51 2.86 1.54 -12.88
N THR A 52 3.14 2.64 -12.18
CA THR A 52 3.50 2.62 -10.76
C THR A 52 2.44 3.32 -9.91
N THR A 53 1.91 2.59 -8.93
CA THR A 53 0.94 3.08 -7.96
C THR A 53 1.53 3.08 -6.56
N VAL A 54 1.24 4.13 -5.78
CA VAL A 54 1.54 4.18 -4.34
C VAL A 54 0.24 4.10 -3.55
N LEU A 55 0.19 3.20 -2.58
CA LEU A 55 -0.85 3.14 -1.54
C LEU A 55 -0.29 3.76 -0.27
N ILE A 56 -0.96 4.78 0.27
CA ILE A 56 -0.63 5.33 1.59
C ILE A 56 -1.60 4.72 2.60
N VAL A 57 -1.06 4.00 3.58
CA VAL A 57 -1.80 3.47 4.73
C VAL A 57 -1.45 4.32 5.95
N PRO A 58 -2.35 5.22 6.41
CA PRO A 58 -2.07 6.03 7.58
C PRO A 58 -2.35 5.22 8.86
N THR A 59 -1.29 4.86 9.59
CA THR A 59 -1.37 4.13 10.86
C THR A 59 -1.65 5.06 12.05
N GLY A 60 -2.31 4.57 13.09
CA GLY A 60 -2.54 5.34 14.34
C GLY A 60 -3.64 6.41 14.27
N VAL A 61 -4.39 6.46 13.18
CA VAL A 61 -5.46 7.45 12.94
C VAL A 61 -6.84 6.82 12.76
N GLY A 62 -7.01 5.53 13.09
CA GLY A 62 -8.30 4.84 13.01
C GLY A 62 -8.80 4.61 11.59
N ALA A 63 -7.89 4.38 10.62
CA ALA A 63 -8.30 4.06 9.25
C ALA A 63 -9.18 2.80 9.21
N SER A 64 -10.36 2.91 8.61
CA SER A 64 -11.30 1.78 8.47
C SER A 64 -10.69 0.57 7.77
N ILE A 65 -9.75 0.78 6.84
CA ILE A 65 -8.90 -0.26 6.22
C ILE A 65 -7.45 0.19 6.31
N GLY A 66 -6.60 -0.66 6.88
CA GLY A 66 -5.19 -0.38 7.16
C GLY A 66 -4.91 0.09 8.58
N GLY A 67 -5.95 0.18 9.41
CA GLY A 67 -5.86 0.47 10.84
C GLY A 67 -5.66 -0.75 11.73
N PHE A 68 -5.70 -1.97 11.16
CA PHE A 68 -5.56 -3.24 11.90
C PHE A 68 -4.34 -4.03 11.42
N ALA A 69 -3.86 -4.97 12.23
CA ALA A 69 -2.70 -5.77 11.87
C ALA A 69 -2.91 -6.57 10.56
N GLY A 70 -2.32 -6.11 9.47
CA GLY A 70 -2.32 -6.78 8.17
C GLY A 70 -3.59 -6.60 7.31
N ASP A 71 -4.57 -5.82 7.74
CA ASP A 71 -5.85 -5.66 7.02
C ASP A 71 -5.76 -4.79 5.75
N ALA A 72 -4.67 -4.02 5.58
CA ALA A 72 -4.32 -3.36 4.31
C ALA A 72 -3.85 -4.35 3.23
N LEU A 73 -3.45 -5.57 3.59
CA LEU A 73 -2.80 -6.51 2.68
C LEU A 73 -3.68 -6.93 1.48
N PRO A 74 -4.99 -7.20 1.62
CA PRO A 74 -5.86 -7.48 0.47
C PRO A 74 -5.92 -6.31 -0.53
N VAL A 75 -5.95 -5.06 -0.04
CA VAL A 75 -5.90 -3.87 -0.91
C VAL A 75 -4.56 -3.79 -1.62
N ALA A 76 -3.45 -3.92 -0.88
CA ALA A 76 -2.10 -3.92 -1.44
C ALA A 76 -1.90 -5.02 -2.50
N ARG A 77 -2.36 -6.25 -2.23
CA ARG A 77 -2.30 -7.39 -3.17
C ARG A 77 -3.14 -7.15 -4.43
N THR A 78 -4.33 -6.58 -4.29
CA THR A 78 -5.21 -6.29 -5.42
C THR A 78 -4.62 -5.17 -6.28
N LEU A 79 -4.06 -4.12 -5.67
CA LEU A 79 -3.34 -3.08 -6.39
C LEU A 79 -2.11 -3.63 -7.12
N ALA A 80 -1.35 -4.53 -6.49
CA ALA A 80 -0.20 -5.18 -7.13
C ALA A 80 -0.61 -5.96 -8.39
N SER A 81 -1.84 -6.51 -8.45
CA SER A 81 -2.33 -7.24 -9.63
C SER A 81 -2.59 -6.36 -10.87
N VAL A 82 -2.72 -5.04 -10.66
CA VAL A 82 -2.95 -4.06 -11.74
C VAL A 82 -1.73 -3.15 -11.98
N ALA A 83 -0.72 -3.22 -11.11
CA ALA A 83 0.57 -2.54 -11.25
C ALA A 83 1.63 -3.47 -11.88
N ASP A 84 2.70 -2.90 -12.44
CA ASP A 84 3.67 -3.64 -13.27
C ASP A 84 5.04 -3.89 -12.59
N CYS A 85 5.28 -3.40 -11.36
CA CYS A 85 6.63 -3.37 -10.76
C CYS A 85 6.82 -4.34 -9.56
N VAL A 86 8.02 -4.90 -9.46
CA VAL A 86 8.43 -6.01 -8.59
C VAL A 86 9.19 -5.52 -7.36
N ILE A 87 9.01 -6.26 -6.27
CA ILE A 87 9.57 -6.05 -4.94
C ILE A 87 10.84 -6.92 -4.74
N SER A 88 11.88 -6.36 -4.13
CA SER A 88 13.15 -7.04 -3.78
C SER A 88 13.04 -7.88 -2.51
N HIS A 89 13.88 -8.91 -2.37
CA HIS A 89 14.04 -9.71 -1.13
C HIS A 89 15.03 -9.00 -0.18
N PRO A 90 14.58 -8.43 0.96
CA PRO A 90 15.46 -7.81 1.93
C PRO A 90 16.02 -8.83 2.93
N ASN A 91 17.22 -8.57 3.43
CA ASN A 91 17.78 -9.21 4.61
C ASN A 91 17.20 -8.52 5.85
N VAL A 92 16.28 -9.20 6.54
CA VAL A 92 15.53 -8.62 7.66
C VAL A 92 16.26 -8.87 8.98
N GLY A 93 16.56 -7.81 9.72
CA GLY A 93 16.99 -7.89 11.13
C GLY A 93 15.82 -7.73 12.09
N LEU A 94 15.95 -8.28 13.29
CA LEU A 94 14.95 -8.18 14.36
C LEU A 94 15.53 -7.47 15.60
N VAL A 95 14.92 -6.39 16.06
CA VAL A 95 15.26 -5.77 17.34
C VAL A 95 14.18 -6.12 18.35
N LEU A 96 14.59 -6.62 19.52
CA LEU A 96 13.71 -6.93 20.65
C LEU A 96 14.01 -5.99 21.80
N ASP A 97 12.99 -5.41 22.42
CA ASP A 97 13.15 -4.54 23.58
C ASP A 97 13.63 -5.33 24.81
N ALA A 98 14.68 -4.85 25.48
CA ALA A 98 15.14 -5.37 26.77
C ALA A 98 14.08 -5.32 27.87
N GLY A 99 13.07 -4.45 27.73
CA GLY A 99 11.93 -4.37 28.63
C GLY A 99 10.98 -5.56 28.55
N MET A 100 11.06 -6.39 27.51
CA MET A 100 10.20 -7.57 27.35
C MET A 100 10.51 -8.64 28.38
N GLU A 101 9.46 -9.19 28.98
CA GLU A 101 9.47 -10.41 29.77
C GLU A 101 10.03 -11.58 28.95
N GLU A 102 10.65 -12.53 29.64
CA GLU A 102 11.33 -13.67 29.01
C GLU A 102 10.37 -14.50 28.13
N GLU A 103 9.17 -14.77 28.61
CA GLU A 103 8.18 -15.53 27.84
C GLU A 103 7.79 -14.79 26.55
N LEU A 104 7.46 -13.50 26.62
CA LEU A 104 7.14 -12.71 25.44
C LEU A 104 8.29 -12.74 24.43
N ARG A 105 9.53 -12.59 24.90
CA ARG A 105 10.72 -12.67 24.04
C ARG A 105 10.83 -14.01 23.34
N ILE A 106 10.66 -15.11 24.06
CA ILE A 106 10.70 -16.48 23.51
C ILE A 106 9.61 -16.65 22.44
N ARG A 107 8.38 -16.16 22.68
CA ARG A 107 7.29 -16.25 21.70
C ARG A 107 7.60 -15.51 20.40
N HIS A 108 8.19 -14.32 20.48
CA HIS A 108 8.58 -13.56 19.29
C HIS A 108 9.72 -14.25 18.52
N LEU A 109 10.69 -14.83 19.22
CA LEU A 109 11.75 -15.64 18.58
C LEU A 109 11.18 -16.90 17.91
N GLN A 110 10.24 -17.60 18.55
CA GLN A 110 9.54 -18.75 17.96
C GLN A 110 8.79 -18.35 16.68
N VAL A 111 8.19 -17.16 16.63
CA VAL A 111 7.54 -16.63 15.42
C VAL A 111 8.54 -16.31 14.32
N ALA A 112 9.68 -15.72 14.65
CA ALA A 112 10.76 -15.51 13.69
C ALA A 112 11.24 -16.85 13.08
N ASP A 113 11.47 -17.88 13.91
CA ASP A 113 11.85 -19.21 13.44
C ASP A 113 10.74 -19.89 12.63
N ALA A 114 9.48 -19.78 13.07
CA ALA A 114 8.34 -20.35 12.37
C ALA A 114 8.16 -19.74 10.98
N THR A 115 8.29 -18.41 10.85
CA THR A 115 8.18 -17.73 9.55
C THR A 115 9.36 -18.03 8.62
N ARG A 116 10.58 -18.18 9.16
CA ARG A 116 11.72 -18.72 8.41
C ARG A 116 11.43 -20.11 7.87
N ALA A 117 10.93 -21.01 8.71
CA ALA A 117 10.70 -22.42 8.36
C ALA A 117 9.51 -22.64 7.42
N SER A 118 8.42 -21.90 7.61
CA SER A 118 7.15 -22.12 6.89
C SER A 118 6.96 -21.23 5.68
N LEU A 119 7.44 -19.99 5.73
CA LEU A 119 7.30 -19.00 4.66
C LEU A 119 8.62 -18.74 3.92
N GLY A 120 9.75 -19.23 4.44
CA GLY A 120 11.06 -19.00 3.84
C GLY A 120 11.59 -17.57 4.02
N LEU A 121 11.14 -16.85 5.06
CA LEU A 121 11.50 -15.44 5.22
C LEU A 121 12.99 -15.27 5.55
N PRO A 122 13.68 -14.28 4.93
CA PRO A 122 15.12 -14.02 5.09
C PRO A 122 15.46 -13.23 6.37
N ILE A 123 15.07 -13.74 7.53
CA ILE A 123 15.35 -13.11 8.83
C ILE A 123 16.75 -13.52 9.26
N VAL A 124 17.71 -12.59 9.30
CA VAL A 124 19.14 -12.92 9.40
C VAL A 124 19.60 -13.05 10.85
N GLU A 125 19.33 -12.04 11.66
CA GLU A 125 19.83 -11.94 13.02
C GLU A 125 18.89 -11.09 13.88
N TYR A 126 18.92 -11.32 15.19
CA TYR A 126 18.19 -10.50 16.15
C TYR A 126 19.15 -9.84 17.14
N MET A 127 18.73 -8.73 17.71
CA MET A 127 19.42 -8.12 18.84
C MET A 127 18.44 -7.59 19.87
N VAL A 128 18.83 -7.69 21.14
CA VAL A 128 18.11 -7.08 22.24
C VAL A 128 18.68 -5.69 22.50
N THR A 129 17.84 -4.69 22.72
CA THR A 129 18.27 -3.33 23.07
C THR A 129 19.08 -3.33 24.38
N ASP A 130 19.98 -2.36 24.58
CA ASP A 130 20.85 -2.34 25.78
C ASP A 130 20.16 -1.71 27.01
N ALA A 131 19.03 -1.04 26.80
CA ALA A 131 18.12 -0.56 27.81
C ALA A 131 16.65 -0.73 27.36
N PRO A 132 15.71 -0.92 28.30
CA PRO A 132 14.28 -0.96 28.00
C PRO A 132 13.82 0.31 27.29
N LEU A 133 12.99 0.22 26.25
CA LEU A 133 12.52 1.41 25.51
C LEU A 133 11.59 2.28 26.35
N LYS A 134 10.82 1.65 27.26
CA LYS A 134 9.78 2.28 28.11
C LYS A 134 8.82 3.10 27.26
N VAL A 135 7.98 2.38 26.54
CA VAL A 135 6.92 2.91 25.70
C VAL A 135 5.83 3.54 26.58
N GLU A 136 5.37 4.71 26.20
CA GLU A 136 4.19 5.37 26.77
C GLU A 136 3.25 5.73 25.62
N THR A 137 1.98 5.34 25.72
CA THR A 137 0.91 5.55 24.73
C THR A 137 -0.17 6.46 25.29
N TRP A 138 -0.82 7.27 24.43
CA TRP A 138 -2.04 8.01 24.77
C TRP A 138 -2.80 8.43 23.51
N ILE A 139 -4.10 8.70 23.67
CA ILE A 139 -4.93 9.33 22.63
C ILE A 139 -4.85 10.85 22.78
N ASP A 140 -4.58 11.58 21.69
CA ASP A 140 -4.64 13.04 21.68
C ASP A 140 -6.10 13.50 21.84
N PRO A 141 -6.48 14.20 22.93
CA PRO A 141 -7.86 14.60 23.18
C PRO A 141 -8.38 15.63 22.19
N LYS A 142 -7.51 16.32 21.43
CA LYS A 142 -7.90 17.33 20.44
C LYS A 142 -8.24 16.73 19.09
N CYS A 143 -7.52 15.68 18.68
CA CYS A 143 -7.65 15.13 17.33
C CYS A 143 -7.99 13.62 17.28
N GLY A 144 -8.08 12.94 18.44
CA GLY A 144 -8.44 11.53 18.52
C GLY A 144 -7.38 10.56 18.02
N LYS A 145 -6.19 11.04 17.61
CA LYS A 145 -5.11 10.19 17.11
C LYS A 145 -4.43 9.46 18.26
N SER A 146 -4.04 8.20 18.03
CA SER A 146 -3.06 7.54 18.90
C SER A 146 -1.70 8.17 18.70
N THR A 147 -0.99 8.41 19.81
CA THR A 147 0.37 8.92 19.81
C THR A 147 1.10 8.45 21.08
N GLY A 148 2.37 8.84 21.23
CA GLY A 148 3.09 8.55 22.45
C GLY A 148 4.57 8.89 22.39
N ARG A 149 5.38 8.18 23.18
CA ARG A 149 6.85 8.29 23.14
C ARG A 149 7.55 7.02 23.60
N ILE A 150 8.85 6.95 23.28
CA ILE A 150 9.80 6.02 23.91
C ILE A 150 10.81 6.84 24.73
N LYS A 151 11.16 6.37 25.92
CA LYS A 151 12.09 7.09 26.80
C LYS A 151 13.56 6.95 26.40
N HIS A 152 13.91 5.82 25.77
CA HIS A 152 15.29 5.46 25.43
C HIS A 152 15.45 5.22 23.91
N PRO A 153 15.21 6.23 23.05
CA PRO A 153 15.36 6.09 21.60
C PRO A 153 16.80 5.78 21.16
N ASP A 154 17.78 6.23 21.92
CA ASP A 154 19.20 5.99 21.69
C ASP A 154 19.56 4.49 21.79
N SER A 155 18.93 3.77 22.71
CA SER A 155 19.05 2.32 22.87
C SER A 155 18.57 1.57 21.63
N LEU A 156 17.42 1.98 21.09
CA LEU A 156 16.90 1.47 19.81
C LEU A 156 17.86 1.74 18.65
N LEU A 157 18.34 2.99 18.51
CA LEU A 157 19.23 3.36 17.41
C LEU A 157 20.56 2.61 17.47
N ARG A 158 21.16 2.43 18.65
CA ARG A 158 22.37 1.59 18.81
C ARG A 158 22.11 0.15 18.39
N ALA A 159 20.95 -0.39 18.73
CA ALA A 159 20.56 -1.74 18.34
C ALA A 159 20.49 -1.87 16.81
N VAL A 160 19.75 -0.98 16.15
CA VAL A 160 19.63 -1.02 14.69
C VAL A 160 21.00 -0.79 14.01
N GLN A 161 21.79 0.18 14.48
CA GLN A 161 23.11 0.49 13.92
C GLN A 161 24.04 -0.72 13.92
N THR A 162 24.00 -1.54 14.97
CA THR A 162 24.84 -2.74 15.07
C THR A 162 24.39 -3.79 14.05
N LEU A 163 23.09 -4.06 13.92
CA LEU A 163 22.58 -5.01 12.92
C LEU A 163 22.90 -4.55 11.48
N VAL A 164 22.79 -3.25 11.21
CA VAL A 164 23.14 -2.67 9.90
C VAL A 164 24.63 -2.82 9.60
N SER A 165 25.48 -2.61 10.60
CA SER A 165 26.95 -2.65 10.42
C SER A 165 27.53 -4.06 10.42
N HIS A 166 27.02 -4.97 11.24
CA HIS A 166 27.59 -6.31 11.45
C HIS A 166 26.91 -7.37 10.59
N SER A 167 25.58 -7.33 10.51
CA SER A 167 24.78 -8.37 9.83
C SER A 167 24.34 -7.94 8.43
N HIS A 168 24.70 -6.71 8.01
CA HIS A 168 24.36 -6.12 6.72
C HIS A 168 22.88 -6.23 6.37
N ILE A 169 22.01 -6.03 7.38
CA ILE A 169 20.57 -5.98 7.15
C ILE A 169 20.23 -4.77 6.28
N ASN A 170 19.17 -4.91 5.48
CA ASN A 170 18.63 -3.83 4.68
C ASN A 170 17.13 -3.62 4.93
N ALA A 171 16.57 -4.28 5.95
CA ALA A 171 15.27 -3.98 6.52
C ALA A 171 15.26 -4.42 8.00
N VAL A 172 14.45 -3.78 8.84
CA VAL A 172 14.41 -4.09 10.27
C VAL A 172 12.99 -4.15 10.82
N ALA A 173 12.69 -5.22 11.57
CA ALA A 173 11.50 -5.32 12.39
C ALA A 173 11.86 -4.95 13.83
N VAL A 174 11.10 -4.06 14.47
CA VAL A 174 11.30 -3.65 15.86
C VAL A 174 10.14 -4.13 16.71
N VAL A 175 10.44 -4.87 17.78
CA VAL A 175 9.47 -5.33 18.78
C VAL A 175 9.71 -4.55 20.07
N GLY A 176 8.80 -3.62 20.37
CA GLY A 176 8.83 -2.83 21.61
C GLY A 176 7.98 -3.47 22.70
N ARG A 177 8.36 -3.38 23.98
CA ARG A 177 7.45 -3.71 25.09
C ARG A 177 6.51 -2.52 25.31
N PHE A 178 5.24 -2.70 24.95
CA PHE A 178 4.19 -1.71 25.19
C PHE A 178 3.61 -1.87 26.60
N PRO A 179 2.98 -0.84 27.19
CA PRO A 179 2.19 -1.06 28.40
C PRO A 179 1.07 -2.06 28.11
N ASP A 180 0.71 -2.87 29.11
CA ASP A 180 -0.55 -3.62 29.05
C ASP A 180 -1.65 -2.60 29.40
N ASP A 181 -2.40 -2.17 28.40
CA ASP A 181 -3.42 -1.12 28.54
C ASP A 181 -4.53 -1.51 29.54
N ASP A 182 -5.21 -0.49 30.10
CA ASP A 182 -6.49 -0.69 30.78
C ASP A 182 -7.51 -1.20 29.76
N MET A 183 -8.11 -2.36 30.04
CA MET A 183 -8.92 -3.14 29.09
C MET A 183 -9.98 -2.34 28.32
N GLU A 184 -10.48 -1.21 28.85
CA GLU A 184 -11.51 -0.38 28.23
C GLU A 184 -11.07 0.29 26.91
N ASP A 185 -9.81 0.76 26.80
CA ASP A 185 -9.34 1.50 25.63
C ASP A 185 -9.14 0.62 24.39
N MET A 186 -8.95 -0.69 24.57
CA MET A 186 -8.74 -1.66 23.50
C MET A 186 -10.06 -2.29 23.00
N GLU A 187 -11.19 -2.06 23.69
CA GLU A 187 -12.47 -2.69 23.37
C GLU A 187 -13.06 -2.22 22.05
N ASP A 188 -13.19 -0.91 21.89
CA ASP A 188 -13.76 -0.34 20.68
C ASP A 188 -12.89 -0.67 19.46
N TYR A 189 -11.55 -0.66 19.63
CA TYR A 189 -10.63 -1.11 18.60
C TYR A 189 -10.90 -2.57 18.21
N ARG A 190 -10.92 -3.52 19.16
CA ARG A 190 -11.17 -4.95 18.90
C ARG A 190 -12.55 -5.23 18.28
N LEU A 191 -13.53 -4.36 18.54
CA LEU A 191 -14.86 -4.42 17.91
C LEU A 191 -14.90 -3.73 16.53
N GLY A 192 -13.80 -3.16 16.06
CA GLY A 192 -13.69 -2.51 14.75
C GLY A 192 -14.23 -1.09 14.71
N LYS A 193 -14.35 -0.42 15.87
CA LYS A 193 -14.98 0.90 16.05
C LYS A 193 -14.04 1.97 16.60
N GLY A 194 -12.86 1.59 17.09
CA GLY A 194 -11.91 2.47 17.77
C GLY A 194 -10.58 2.63 17.04
N VAL A 195 -9.79 3.56 17.53
CA VAL A 195 -8.39 3.76 17.11
C VAL A 195 -7.51 2.79 17.88
N ASP A 196 -6.54 2.18 17.20
CA ASP A 196 -5.48 1.42 17.86
C ASP A 196 -4.63 2.34 18.74
N SER A 197 -4.67 2.13 20.06
CA SER A 197 -3.90 2.89 21.06
C SER A 197 -2.39 2.73 20.89
N LEU A 198 -1.92 1.63 20.30
CA LEU A 198 -0.50 1.28 20.16
C LEU A 198 0.10 1.87 18.87
N ALA A 199 -0.70 1.95 17.81
CA ALA A 199 -0.28 2.32 16.46
C ALA A 199 0.43 3.69 16.33
N GLY A 200 0.16 4.63 17.25
CA GLY A 200 0.84 5.92 17.29
C GLY A 200 2.33 5.81 17.62
N VAL A 201 2.70 5.08 18.68
CA VAL A 201 4.12 4.92 19.07
C VAL A 201 4.85 4.02 18.10
N GLU A 202 4.19 2.99 17.62
CA GLU A 202 4.60 2.16 16.51
C GLU A 202 5.06 2.96 15.27
N ALA A 203 4.24 3.94 14.83
CA ALA A 203 4.60 4.86 13.77
C ALA A 203 5.81 5.75 14.13
N ILE A 204 5.92 6.19 15.40
CA ILE A 204 7.07 6.97 15.88
C ILE A 204 8.37 6.15 15.82
N ILE A 205 8.33 4.89 16.24
CA ILE A 205 9.46 3.96 16.23
C ILE A 205 9.96 3.73 14.79
N SER A 206 9.06 3.32 13.90
CA SER A 206 9.42 3.04 12.50
C SER A 206 9.92 4.29 11.79
N HIS A 207 9.27 5.44 12.01
CA HIS A 207 9.72 6.72 11.43
C HIS A 207 11.11 7.14 11.93
N LEU A 208 11.40 6.99 13.21
CA LEU A 208 12.72 7.29 13.79
C LEU A 208 13.82 6.46 13.12
N VAL A 209 13.59 5.15 12.99
CA VAL A 209 14.55 4.22 12.39
C VAL A 209 14.73 4.49 10.89
N VAL A 210 13.65 4.66 10.13
CA VAL A 210 13.71 4.97 8.69
C VAL A 210 14.45 6.28 8.46
N LYS A 211 14.18 7.31 9.28
CA LYS A 211 14.84 8.61 9.17
C LYS A 211 16.35 8.52 9.40
N GLU A 212 16.79 7.77 10.41
CA GLU A 212 18.20 7.65 10.76
C GLU A 212 18.97 6.76 9.78
N PHE A 213 18.44 5.58 9.47
CA PHE A 213 19.19 4.54 8.75
C PHE A 213 18.84 4.44 7.26
N GLN A 214 17.74 5.05 6.82
CA GLN A 214 17.27 4.98 5.44
C GLN A 214 17.14 3.53 4.93
N ILE A 215 16.61 2.64 5.78
CA ILE A 215 16.18 1.28 5.45
C ILE A 215 14.71 1.09 5.85
N PRO A 216 13.94 0.22 5.19
CA PRO A 216 12.59 -0.11 5.61
C PRO A 216 12.55 -0.60 7.06
N CYS A 217 11.63 -0.02 7.83
CA CYS A 217 11.34 -0.44 9.19
C CYS A 217 9.86 -0.80 9.30
N ALA A 218 9.57 -1.89 9.97
CA ALA A 218 8.23 -2.21 10.45
C ALA A 218 8.32 -2.55 11.94
N HIS A 219 7.18 -2.58 12.62
CA HIS A 219 7.12 -2.72 14.07
C HIS A 219 6.08 -3.78 14.45
N ALA A 220 6.23 -4.37 15.63
CA ALA A 220 5.18 -5.14 16.31
C ALA A 220 5.18 -4.76 17.79
N PRO A 221 4.00 -4.68 18.46
CA PRO A 221 3.95 -4.47 19.89
C PRO A 221 4.10 -5.82 20.60
N ALA A 222 4.96 -5.86 21.62
CA ALA A 222 4.93 -6.92 22.61
C ALA A 222 4.02 -6.47 23.76
N VAL A 223 2.87 -7.15 23.87
CA VAL A 223 1.89 -7.00 24.95
C VAL A 223 1.62 -8.37 25.56
N SER A 224 1.13 -8.39 26.79
CA SER A 224 0.66 -9.61 27.43
C SER A 224 -0.48 -10.24 26.61
N PRO A 225 -0.61 -11.58 26.57
CA PRO A 225 -1.68 -12.23 25.83
C PRO A 225 -3.06 -11.70 26.24
N ILE A 226 -3.79 -11.20 25.25
CA ILE A 226 -5.11 -10.62 25.48
C ILE A 226 -6.11 -11.74 25.79
N PRO A 227 -7.03 -11.57 26.76
CA PRO A 227 -8.06 -12.56 27.04
C PRO A 227 -8.94 -12.86 25.82
N LEU A 228 -9.25 -14.15 25.64
CA LEU A 228 -10.14 -14.65 24.60
C LEU A 228 -11.52 -13.95 24.68
N ARG A 229 -12.04 -13.52 23.51
CA ARG A 229 -13.39 -12.96 23.39
C ARG A 229 -14.23 -13.68 22.35
N THR A 230 -15.53 -13.75 22.63
CA THR A 230 -16.52 -14.35 21.74
C THR A 230 -17.00 -13.38 20.66
N LEU A 231 -17.00 -12.08 20.96
CA LEU A 231 -17.37 -11.02 20.02
C LEU A 231 -16.11 -10.22 19.66
N LEU A 232 -15.71 -10.33 18.39
CA LEU A 232 -14.52 -9.70 17.84
C LEU A 232 -14.78 -9.29 16.39
N SER A 233 -14.20 -8.16 15.97
CA SER A 233 -14.17 -7.79 14.56
C SER A 233 -13.37 -8.81 13.75
N PRO A 234 -13.86 -9.26 12.58
CA PRO A 234 -13.05 -10.06 11.67
C PRO A 234 -11.71 -9.39 11.26
N ARG A 235 -11.62 -8.06 11.34
CA ARG A 235 -10.39 -7.30 11.05
C ARG A 235 -9.33 -7.48 12.16
N SER A 236 -9.76 -7.57 13.42
CA SER A 236 -8.89 -7.81 14.58
C SER A 236 -8.64 -9.30 14.84
N ALA A 237 -9.39 -10.21 14.22
CA ALA A 237 -9.25 -11.65 14.42
C ALA A 237 -7.85 -12.21 14.09
N ALA A 238 -7.12 -11.55 13.18
CA ALA A 238 -5.74 -11.92 12.87
C ALA A 238 -4.80 -11.77 14.09
N GLU A 239 -5.10 -10.82 14.98
CA GLU A 239 -4.31 -10.53 16.19
C GLU A 239 -4.48 -11.63 17.24
N GLU A 240 -5.67 -12.24 17.34
CA GLU A 240 -5.91 -13.40 18.21
C GLU A 240 -5.18 -14.67 17.75
N LEU A 241 -5.07 -14.85 16.43
CA LEU A 241 -4.38 -16.01 15.85
C LEU A 241 -2.87 -15.93 16.04
N GLY A 242 -2.33 -14.72 16.20
CA GLY A 242 -0.92 -14.48 16.44
C GLY A 242 -0.71 -13.25 17.31
N TYR A 243 -0.88 -13.41 18.63
CA TYR A 243 -0.81 -12.34 19.64
C TYR A 243 0.57 -11.66 19.78
N THR A 244 1.54 -12.03 18.95
CA THR A 244 2.82 -11.32 18.83
C THR A 244 2.79 -10.25 17.74
N PHE A 245 1.75 -10.22 16.89
CA PHE A 245 1.59 -9.33 15.72
C PHE A 245 2.71 -9.43 14.66
N LEU A 246 3.82 -10.08 15.01
CA LEU A 246 5.05 -10.19 14.25
C LEU A 246 4.94 -10.98 12.92
N PRO A 247 4.06 -11.99 12.74
CA PRO A 247 4.02 -12.74 11.47
C PRO A 247 3.71 -11.86 10.25
N CYS A 248 2.72 -10.97 10.35
CA CYS A 248 2.34 -10.10 9.23
C CYS A 248 3.40 -9.03 8.96
N VAL A 249 4.05 -8.54 10.01
CA VAL A 249 5.17 -7.59 9.96
C VAL A 249 6.33 -8.18 9.19
N LEU A 250 6.77 -9.40 9.54
CA LEU A 250 7.87 -10.06 8.87
C LEU A 250 7.53 -10.39 7.41
N ALA A 251 6.31 -10.86 7.13
CA ALA A 251 5.88 -11.17 5.77
C ALA A 251 5.76 -9.93 4.86
N GLY A 252 5.31 -8.80 5.41
CA GLY A 252 5.28 -7.52 4.68
C GLY A 252 6.69 -6.96 4.48
N LEU A 253 7.50 -6.98 5.53
CA LEU A 253 8.85 -6.43 5.52
C LEU A 253 9.81 -7.23 4.62
N SER A 254 9.64 -8.56 4.50
CA SER A 254 10.38 -9.41 3.55
C SER A 254 10.11 -9.07 2.07
N CYS A 255 9.21 -8.12 1.84
CA CYS A 255 8.77 -7.63 0.54
C CYS A 255 8.81 -6.08 0.53
N ALA A 256 9.58 -5.43 1.42
CA ALA A 256 9.64 -3.99 1.42
C ALA A 256 10.61 -3.45 0.34
N PRO A 257 10.21 -2.42 -0.44
CA PRO A 257 11.11 -1.78 -1.39
C PRO A 257 12.25 -1.06 -0.65
N GLN A 258 13.44 -1.07 -1.24
CA GLN A 258 14.63 -0.44 -0.64
C GLN A 258 14.74 1.04 -1.01
N TYR A 259 15.20 1.85 -0.07
CA TYR A 259 15.49 3.26 -0.33
C TYR A 259 16.85 3.39 -1.01
N VAL A 260 16.88 4.04 -2.17
CA VAL A 260 18.15 4.30 -2.89
C VAL A 260 18.57 5.73 -2.63
N THR A 261 19.67 5.91 -1.88
CA THR A 261 20.32 7.22 -1.76
C THR A 261 21.23 7.43 -2.98
N LYS A 262 21.15 8.59 -3.64
CA LYS A 262 21.98 8.96 -4.80
C LYS A 262 23.46 9.04 -4.41
N LYS A 263 24.15 7.90 -4.26
CA LYS A 263 25.59 7.87 -3.95
C LYS A 263 26.48 7.74 -5.18
N HIS A 264 25.97 7.33 -6.34
CA HIS A 264 26.71 7.39 -7.61
C HIS A 264 25.78 7.78 -8.76
N GLY A 265 26.27 8.61 -9.68
CA GLY A 265 25.51 9.43 -10.64
C GLY A 265 24.75 8.72 -11.76
N SER A 266 24.18 7.54 -11.53
CA SER A 266 23.25 6.87 -12.43
C SER A 266 22.11 6.32 -11.59
N LEU A 267 20.89 6.81 -11.79
CA LEU A 267 19.70 6.07 -11.34
C LEU A 267 19.68 4.80 -12.18
N ASP A 268 19.82 3.64 -11.53
CA ASP A 268 19.65 2.36 -12.19
C ASP A 268 18.27 2.29 -12.84
N SER A 269 18.13 1.56 -13.95
CA SER A 269 16.84 1.37 -14.65
C SER A 269 15.75 0.77 -13.78
N ASP A 270 16.14 0.19 -12.65
CA ASP A 270 15.30 -0.60 -11.74
C ASP A 270 14.84 0.24 -10.52
N CYS A 271 15.24 1.51 -10.43
CA CYS A 271 14.82 2.43 -9.37
C CYS A 271 13.49 3.13 -9.69
N ILE A 272 12.61 3.25 -8.70
CA ILE A 272 11.39 4.06 -8.79
C ILE A 272 11.66 5.44 -8.17
N ALA A 273 11.68 6.50 -8.98
CA ALA A 273 11.68 7.87 -8.48
C ALA A 273 10.24 8.39 -8.32
N ALA A 274 10.06 9.50 -7.60
CA ALA A 274 8.75 10.13 -7.44
C ALA A 274 8.08 10.49 -8.79
N SER A 275 8.89 10.86 -9.80
CA SER A 275 8.42 11.12 -11.16
C SER A 275 7.89 9.88 -11.89
N ASN A 276 8.21 8.68 -11.39
CA ASN A 276 7.72 7.42 -11.91
C ASN A 276 6.34 7.05 -11.33
N VAL A 277 5.85 7.71 -10.29
CA VAL A 277 4.54 7.43 -9.71
C VAL A 277 3.46 8.04 -10.60
N ASP A 278 2.51 7.22 -11.05
CA ASP A 278 1.43 7.62 -11.96
C ASP A 278 0.11 7.86 -11.22
N SER A 279 -0.07 7.22 -10.06
CA SER A 279 -1.21 7.48 -9.16
C SER A 279 -0.86 7.24 -7.70
N VAL A 280 -1.48 8.03 -6.81
CA VAL A 280 -1.38 7.90 -5.35
C VAL A 280 -2.78 7.77 -4.78
N MET A 281 -3.00 6.80 -3.91
CA MET A 281 -4.29 6.57 -3.26
C MET A 281 -4.17 6.66 -1.74
N LEU A 282 -5.15 7.33 -1.13
CA LEU A 282 -5.20 7.59 0.31
C LEU A 282 -6.64 7.87 0.79
N PRO A 283 -6.93 7.76 2.09
CA PRO A 283 -8.18 8.25 2.69
C PRO A 283 -8.49 9.70 2.35
N ALA A 284 -9.77 10.01 2.15
CA ALA A 284 -10.21 11.35 1.78
C ALA A 284 -10.01 12.41 2.88
N ASP A 285 -9.81 11.99 4.12
CA ASP A 285 -9.59 12.85 5.29
C ASP A 285 -8.14 12.79 5.80
N ALA A 286 -7.21 12.11 5.11
CA ALA A 286 -5.80 11.95 5.51
C ALA A 286 -4.79 12.56 4.52
N CYS A 287 -5.16 13.62 3.80
CA CYS A 287 -4.33 14.23 2.75
C CYS A 287 -3.21 15.16 3.25
N GLY A 288 -3.11 15.37 4.56
CA GLY A 288 -2.16 16.30 5.19
C GLY A 288 -0.76 15.73 5.42
N GLY A 289 -0.54 14.43 5.22
CA GLY A 289 0.76 13.79 5.43
C GLY A 289 1.84 14.22 4.44
N ASP A 290 3.09 14.27 4.87
CA ASP A 290 4.23 14.74 4.06
C ASP A 290 4.34 14.04 2.70
N GLY A 291 4.10 12.72 2.67
CA GLY A 291 4.10 11.95 1.42
C GLY A 291 3.01 12.39 0.45
N ALA A 292 1.78 12.59 0.94
CA ALA A 292 0.66 13.07 0.13
C ALA A 292 0.92 14.48 -0.40
N LEU A 293 1.42 15.39 0.46
CA LEU A 293 1.77 16.75 0.09
C LEU A 293 2.93 16.81 -0.91
N ALA A 294 3.94 15.95 -0.76
CA ALA A 294 5.07 15.87 -1.69
C ALA A 294 4.62 15.48 -3.10
N PHE A 295 3.73 14.48 -3.22
CA PHE A 295 3.17 14.08 -4.52
C PHE A 295 2.22 15.14 -5.09
N ALA A 296 1.38 15.75 -4.25
CA ALA A 296 0.43 16.78 -4.66
C ALA A 296 1.09 18.06 -5.17
N ARG A 297 2.22 18.45 -4.56
CA ARG A 297 2.99 19.67 -4.89
C ARG A 297 4.10 19.42 -5.91
N SER A 298 4.24 18.20 -6.42
CA SER A 298 5.29 17.87 -7.38
C SER A 298 5.18 18.77 -8.63
N MET A 299 6.27 19.46 -8.94
CA MET A 299 6.41 20.32 -10.13
C MET A 299 6.92 19.54 -11.36
N THR A 300 6.92 18.21 -11.29
CA THR A 300 7.33 17.34 -12.41
C THR A 300 6.30 17.38 -13.53
N ASN A 301 6.75 17.27 -14.78
CA ASN A 301 5.87 17.15 -15.96
C ASN A 301 4.85 15.98 -15.87
N ASN A 302 5.09 15.02 -14.98
CA ASN A 302 4.21 13.90 -14.70
C ASN A 302 3.76 13.98 -13.23
N LYS A 303 2.71 14.76 -12.96
CA LYS A 303 2.06 14.80 -11.65
C LYS A 303 1.15 13.57 -11.51
N PRO A 304 1.26 12.78 -10.42
CA PRO A 304 0.43 11.60 -10.26
C PRO A 304 -1.05 11.96 -10.08
N LEU A 305 -1.93 11.08 -10.54
CA LEU A 305 -3.35 11.14 -10.22
C LEU A 305 -3.55 10.83 -8.74
N ILE A 306 -4.01 11.80 -7.95
CA ILE A 306 -4.32 11.59 -6.54
C ILE A 306 -5.77 11.09 -6.43
N ILE A 307 -5.99 9.96 -5.75
CA ILE A 307 -7.29 9.31 -5.58
C ILE A 307 -7.64 9.28 -4.09
N ALA A 308 -8.71 9.97 -3.72
CA ALA A 308 -9.17 10.10 -2.34
C ALA A 308 -10.38 9.18 -2.10
N VAL A 309 -10.21 8.16 -1.25
CA VAL A 309 -11.24 7.15 -0.95
C VAL A 309 -12.10 7.60 0.24
N GLN A 310 -13.40 7.77 0.01
CA GLN A 310 -14.32 8.36 0.99
C GLN A 310 -14.72 7.39 2.10
N GLU A 311 -14.98 6.12 1.79
CA GLU A 311 -15.40 5.10 2.76
C GLU A 311 -14.27 4.72 3.75
N ASN A 312 -13.00 5.01 3.43
CA ASN A 312 -11.91 4.77 4.37
C ASN A 312 -11.75 5.94 5.35
N GLU A 313 -12.73 6.12 6.22
CA GLU A 313 -12.74 7.20 7.21
C GLU A 313 -11.62 7.04 8.24
N THR A 314 -11.09 8.15 8.72
CA THR A 314 -10.09 8.28 9.78
C THR A 314 -10.55 9.32 10.82
N VAL A 315 -9.84 9.45 11.95
CA VAL A 315 -10.09 10.52 12.92
C VAL A 315 -9.59 11.89 12.48
N LEU A 316 -9.01 11.98 11.28
CA LEU A 316 -8.45 13.21 10.73
C LEU A 316 -9.53 14.06 10.06
N ASP A 317 -9.19 15.33 9.80
CA ASP A 317 -9.99 16.22 8.96
C ASP A 317 -9.07 16.90 7.94
N ASP A 318 -8.07 16.16 7.48
CA ASP A 318 -7.06 16.63 6.54
C ASP A 318 -7.56 16.47 5.09
N THR A 319 -8.63 17.16 4.75
CA THR A 319 -9.30 17.03 3.44
C THR A 319 -8.52 17.69 2.30
N PRO A 320 -8.62 17.18 1.04
CA PRO A 320 -7.98 17.76 -0.13
C PRO A 320 -8.21 19.27 -0.28
N GLU A 321 -9.42 19.73 0.02
CA GLU A 321 -9.82 21.13 -0.07
C GLU A 321 -8.98 22.05 0.84
N LYS A 322 -8.69 21.62 2.07
CA LYS A 322 -7.90 22.41 3.03
C LYS A 322 -6.46 22.63 2.58
N PHE A 323 -5.93 21.70 1.78
CA PHE A 323 -4.56 21.75 1.27
C PHE A 323 -4.47 22.18 -0.20
N GLY A 324 -5.61 22.47 -0.85
CA GLY A 324 -5.67 22.83 -2.26
C GLY A 324 -5.19 21.71 -3.20
N ILE A 325 -5.41 20.45 -2.81
CA ILE A 325 -4.97 19.27 -3.58
C ILE A 325 -6.07 18.87 -4.55
N GLU A 326 -5.76 18.84 -5.84
CA GLU A 326 -6.64 18.26 -6.84
C GLU A 326 -6.64 16.73 -6.73
N VAL A 327 -7.82 16.16 -6.51
CA VAL A 327 -8.01 14.70 -6.35
C VAL A 327 -9.20 14.19 -7.16
N VAL A 328 -9.17 12.90 -7.49
CA VAL A 328 -10.36 12.13 -7.87
C VAL A 328 -10.95 11.52 -6.61
N LYS A 329 -12.10 12.04 -6.17
CA LYS A 329 -12.86 11.42 -5.07
C LYS A 329 -13.60 10.19 -5.58
N VAL A 330 -13.45 9.10 -4.84
CA VAL A 330 -14.11 7.81 -5.09
C VAL A 330 -14.77 7.35 -3.80
N LEU A 331 -15.90 6.65 -3.91
CA LEU A 331 -16.62 6.16 -2.74
C LEU A 331 -15.79 5.10 -2.02
N ASN A 332 -15.27 4.12 -2.76
CA ASN A 332 -14.62 2.95 -2.18
C ASN A 332 -13.43 2.45 -3.01
N TYR A 333 -12.73 1.45 -2.50
CA TYR A 333 -11.54 0.89 -3.15
C TYR A 333 -11.84 0.20 -4.50
N TRP A 334 -13.07 -0.28 -4.73
CA TRP A 334 -13.44 -0.86 -6.02
C TRP A 334 -13.50 0.21 -7.12
N GLU A 335 -14.13 1.35 -6.81
CA GLU A 335 -14.12 2.50 -7.71
C GLU A 335 -12.70 3.01 -7.90
N ALA A 336 -11.90 3.08 -6.84
CA ALA A 336 -10.50 3.49 -6.92
C ALA A 336 -9.68 2.62 -7.90
N ILE A 337 -9.84 1.29 -7.82
CA ILE A 337 -9.21 0.35 -8.76
C ILE A 337 -9.72 0.59 -10.20
N GLY A 338 -11.01 0.85 -10.38
CA GLY A 338 -11.57 1.21 -11.69
C GLY A 338 -10.98 2.50 -12.26
N VAL A 339 -10.75 3.51 -11.40
CA VAL A 339 -10.07 4.76 -11.77
C VAL A 339 -8.63 4.49 -12.19
N ILE A 340 -7.89 3.65 -11.44
CA ILE A 340 -6.52 3.24 -11.80
C ILE A 340 -6.51 2.52 -13.15
N ALA A 341 -7.43 1.58 -13.38
CA ALA A 341 -7.51 0.84 -14.63
C ALA A 341 -7.78 1.77 -15.83
N ALA A 342 -8.73 2.71 -15.67
CA ALA A 342 -9.02 3.73 -16.69
C ALA A 342 -7.80 4.63 -16.94
N HIS A 343 -7.16 5.10 -15.87
CA HIS A 343 -5.98 5.96 -15.95
C HIS A 343 -4.83 5.25 -16.68
N LYS A 344 -4.52 3.98 -16.31
CA LYS A 344 -3.53 3.12 -16.96
C LYS A 344 -3.81 2.92 -18.45
N ALA A 345 -5.08 2.72 -18.81
CA ALA A 345 -5.53 2.60 -20.21
C ALA A 345 -5.52 3.93 -20.99
N GLY A 346 -5.23 5.05 -20.33
CA GLY A 346 -5.28 6.39 -20.93
C GLY A 346 -6.69 6.93 -21.16
N VAL A 347 -7.68 6.31 -20.53
CA VAL A 347 -9.07 6.76 -20.54
C VAL A 347 -9.29 7.77 -19.42
N ASN A 348 -9.94 8.90 -19.72
CA ASN A 348 -10.37 9.83 -18.67
C ASN A 348 -11.40 9.13 -17.77
N PRO A 349 -11.14 8.94 -16.46
CA PRO A 349 -12.06 8.23 -15.57
C PRO A 349 -13.46 8.86 -15.52
N LYS A 350 -13.58 10.19 -15.72
CA LYS A 350 -14.88 10.87 -15.79
C LYS A 350 -15.73 10.39 -16.96
N ALA A 351 -15.13 9.91 -18.05
CA ALA A 351 -15.86 9.35 -19.20
C ALA A 351 -16.61 8.05 -18.88
N LEU A 352 -16.22 7.36 -17.81
CA LEU A 352 -16.87 6.14 -17.37
C LEU A 352 -18.06 6.43 -16.43
N LYS A 353 -18.31 7.69 -16.08
CA LYS A 353 -19.46 8.13 -15.31
C LYS A 353 -20.54 8.66 -16.25
N ARG A 354 -21.79 8.27 -16.01
CA ARG A 354 -22.97 8.69 -16.81
C ARG A 354 -23.04 10.21 -16.99
N GLU A 355 -22.70 10.97 -15.96
CA GLU A 355 -22.76 12.45 -15.95
C GLU A 355 -21.35 13.10 -16.01
N GLY A 356 -20.30 12.33 -16.32
CA GLY A 356 -18.94 12.82 -16.22
C GLY A 356 -18.39 13.52 -17.46
N ILE A 357 -19.15 13.56 -18.57
CA ILE A 357 -18.76 14.22 -19.82
C ILE A 357 -19.87 15.19 -20.24
N ASN A 358 -19.46 16.43 -20.50
CA ASN A 358 -20.30 17.47 -21.08
C ASN A 358 -19.87 17.75 -22.52
N ASN A 359 -20.74 18.40 -23.29
CA ASN A 359 -20.40 18.90 -24.62
C ASN A 359 -19.16 19.80 -24.56
N VAL A 360 -18.26 19.65 -25.54
CA VAL A 360 -17.07 20.49 -25.68
C VAL A 360 -17.51 21.95 -25.84
N ARG A 361 -16.99 22.85 -25.00
CA ARG A 361 -17.34 24.28 -25.04
C ARG A 361 -16.52 24.98 -26.12
N CYS A 362 -17.17 25.77 -26.97
CA CYS A 362 -16.50 26.70 -27.87
C CYS A 362 -16.19 27.99 -27.08
N LEU A 363 -14.92 28.30 -26.87
CA LEU A 363 -14.50 29.60 -26.36
C LEU A 363 -14.54 30.59 -27.53
N SER A 364 -15.53 31.48 -27.56
CA SER A 364 -15.50 32.62 -28.48
C SER A 364 -14.46 33.62 -27.98
N MET A 365 -13.55 34.03 -28.86
CA MET A 365 -12.69 35.18 -28.56
C MET A 365 -13.58 36.41 -28.53
N SER A 366 -13.76 37.01 -27.36
CA SER A 366 -14.41 38.32 -27.26
C SER A 366 -13.54 39.33 -27.99
N SER A 367 -13.97 39.77 -29.16
CA SER A 367 -13.39 40.96 -29.78
C SER A 367 -13.77 42.15 -28.90
N SER A 368 -12.77 42.70 -28.21
CA SER A 368 -12.87 44.00 -27.57
C SER A 368 -12.99 45.06 -28.67
N ASN A 369 -14.22 45.36 -29.11
CA ASN A 369 -14.50 46.53 -29.93
C ASN A 369 -15.99 46.94 -29.85
N ASP A 370 -16.45 47.26 -28.64
CA ASP A 370 -17.56 48.22 -28.49
C ASP A 370 -16.99 49.64 -28.61
N ARG A 371 -16.70 50.06 -29.85
CA ARG A 371 -16.73 51.47 -30.23
C ARG A 371 -17.84 51.66 -31.26
N LYS A 372 -18.85 52.44 -30.86
CA LYS A 372 -19.91 53.00 -31.71
C LYS A 372 -19.34 53.53 -33.05
N ALA A 373 -19.90 53.12 -34.18
CA ALA A 373 -20.39 54.02 -35.25
C ALA A 373 -20.93 53.28 -36.49
N SER A 374 -22.17 53.66 -36.87
CA SER A 374 -22.77 53.77 -38.22
C SER A 374 -23.04 52.55 -39.12
N LEU A 375 -24.17 52.68 -39.82
CA LEU A 375 -24.83 51.80 -40.81
C LEU A 375 -23.96 51.43 -42.05
N PRO A 376 -24.43 50.48 -42.89
CA PRO A 376 -23.59 49.57 -43.67
C PRO A 376 -23.16 50.14 -45.03
N SER A 377 -21.89 49.94 -45.39
CA SER A 377 -21.44 50.06 -46.78
C SER A 377 -21.26 48.67 -47.37
N ALA A 378 -22.12 48.35 -48.34
CA ALA A 378 -21.92 47.26 -49.28
C ALA A 378 -20.56 47.40 -49.97
N LEU A 379 -19.74 46.35 -49.93
CA LEU A 379 -18.66 46.01 -50.88
C LEU A 379 -17.81 44.89 -50.25
N HIS A 380 -18.18 43.63 -50.45
CA HIS A 380 -17.22 42.53 -50.74
C HIS A 380 -17.87 41.16 -50.97
N ASP A 381 -18.99 41.11 -51.70
CA ASP A 381 -19.34 39.88 -52.43
C ASP A 381 -18.55 39.86 -53.73
N ARG A 382 -17.30 39.35 -53.69
CA ARG A 382 -16.56 38.97 -54.91
C ARG A 382 -15.27 38.19 -54.66
N VAL A 383 -15.28 37.08 -53.91
CA VAL A 383 -14.20 36.08 -54.04
C VAL A 383 -14.72 34.67 -53.77
N TYR A 384 -15.56 34.15 -54.66
CA TYR A 384 -15.64 32.70 -54.91
C TYR A 384 -15.73 32.49 -56.43
N SER A 385 -14.57 32.43 -57.07
CA SER A 385 -14.36 31.84 -58.39
C SER A 385 -12.86 31.59 -58.54
N LEU A 386 -12.43 30.39 -58.12
CA LEU A 386 -11.56 29.47 -58.86
C LEU A 386 -11.56 28.12 -58.13
#